data_AF-A0A9P6GSF6-F1
#
_entry.id   AF-A0A9P6GSF6-F1
#
_cell.length_a   1.000
_cell.length_b   1.000
_cell.length_c   1.000
_cell.angle_alpha   90.00
_cell.angle_beta   90.00
_cell.angle_gamma   90.00
#
_symmetry.space_group_name_H-M   'P 1'
#
loop_
_entity.id
_entity.type
_entity.pdbx_description
1 polymer ?
#
loop_
_entity_poly.entity_id
_entity_poly.type
_entity_poly.pdbx_seq_one_letter_code
_entity_poly.pdbx_strand_id
1 'polypeptide(L)'
;MPSTILPAIAILTGTFISGASLSNCWFSLPIFLATLTPATVPSTLDSFALLQSYADPIFPLTTLATTLLHWTHAYRVYSASGDEWVGYACAGAATLCIIPFSIAVIFPTVGKIEAVQKRVEGKKADKEDEVEEVRGLLRSWNSQHMVRGLFPLIGAVIGALALAREL
;
A
#
# COMPACT_ATOMS: atom_id res chain seq x y z
N MET A 1 8.64 23.89 22.84
CA MET A 1 7.90 23.30 21.70
C MET A 1 8.67 22.10 21.19
N PRO A 2 8.00 20.94 21.00
CA PRO A 2 8.61 19.78 20.35
C PRO A 2 9.14 20.13 18.95
N SER A 3 10.20 19.47 18.50
CA SER A 3 10.72 19.68 17.13
C SER A 3 9.70 19.25 16.08
N THR A 4 9.47 20.09 15.07
CA THR A 4 8.60 19.84 13.92
C THR A 4 9.20 18.89 12.86
N ILE A 5 10.46 18.48 13.04
CA ILE A 5 11.16 17.60 12.08
C ILE A 5 10.48 16.23 12.01
N LEU A 6 10.12 15.64 13.16
CA LEU A 6 9.48 14.32 13.20
C LEU A 6 8.12 14.27 12.48
N PRO A 7 7.15 15.15 12.77
CA PRO A 7 5.86 15.12 12.07
C PRO A 7 6.03 15.45 10.59
N ALA A 8 6.94 16.35 10.21
CA ALA A 8 7.23 16.64 8.81
C ALA A 8 7.74 15.40 8.05
N ILE A 9 8.70 14.66 8.62
CA ILE A 9 9.19 13.41 8.01
C ILE A 9 8.06 12.38 7.91
N ALA A 10 7.25 12.21 8.96
CA ALA A 10 6.14 11.26 8.96
C ALA A 10 5.09 11.57 7.88
N ILE A 11 4.73 12.84 7.69
CA ILE A 11 3.81 13.29 6.64
C ILE A 11 4.41 13.02 5.25
N LEU A 12 5.70 13.31 5.05
CA LEU A 12 6.39 13.08 3.78
C LEU A 12 6.49 11.59 3.45
N THR A 13 6.82 10.73 4.42
CA THR A 13 6.87 9.29 4.19
C THR A 13 5.47 8.70 3.99
N GLY A 14 4.45 9.16 4.72
CA GLY A 14 3.06 8.76 4.52
C GLY A 14 2.54 9.07 3.12
N THR A 15 2.77 10.31 2.65
CA THR A 15 2.42 10.71 1.28
C THR A 15 3.18 9.92 0.22
N PHE A 16 4.47 9.64 0.44
CA PHE A 16 5.25 8.76 -0.44
C PHE A 16 4.66 7.34 -0.52
N ILE A 17 4.31 6.71 0.60
CA ILE A 17 3.71 5.36 0.63
C ILE A 17 2.37 5.33 -0.13
N SER A 18 1.54 6.35 0.06
CA SER A 18 0.29 6.53 -0.69
C SER A 18 0.57 6.63 -2.19
N GLY A 19 1.45 7.56 -2.59
CA GLY A 19 1.82 7.79 -3.99
C GLY A 19 2.39 6.54 -4.65
N ALA A 20 3.31 5.83 -4.00
CA ALA A 20 3.88 4.59 -4.51
C ALA A 20 2.81 3.50 -4.71
N SER A 21 1.84 3.38 -3.79
CA SER A 21 0.73 2.44 -3.92
C SER A 21 -0.17 2.79 -5.12
N LEU A 22 -0.47 4.07 -5.32
CA LEU A 22 -1.30 4.54 -6.43
C LEU A 22 -0.59 4.50 -7.78
N SER A 23 0.72 4.75 -7.83
CA SER A 23 1.52 4.65 -9.06
C SER A 23 1.52 3.23 -9.63
N ASN A 24 1.66 2.21 -8.78
CA ASN A 24 1.56 0.81 -9.21
C ASN A 24 0.17 0.51 -9.83
N CYS A 25 -0.88 1.12 -9.27
CA CYS A 25 -2.24 0.98 -9.78
C CYS A 25 -2.43 1.66 -11.14
N TRP A 26 -1.83 2.84 -11.33
CA TRP A 26 -2.03 3.67 -12.52
C TRP A 26 -1.14 3.29 -13.71
N PHE A 27 0.04 2.73 -13.47
CA PHE A 27 1.00 2.43 -14.53
C PHE A 27 1.17 0.93 -14.78
N SER A 28 1.42 0.14 -13.73
CA SER A 28 1.75 -1.29 -13.92
C SER A 28 0.54 -2.11 -14.36
N LEU A 29 -0.64 -1.87 -13.79
CA LEU A 29 -1.83 -2.65 -14.14
C LEU A 29 -2.30 -2.42 -15.59
N PRO A 30 -2.46 -1.19 -16.10
CA PRO A 30 -2.89 -1.01 -17.49
C PRO A 30 -1.96 -1.69 -18.48
N ILE A 31 -0.64 -1.73 -18.21
CA ILE A 31 0.34 -2.44 -19.04
C ILE A 31 0.08 -3.95 -19.02
N PHE A 32 -0.13 -4.54 -17.83
CA PHE A 32 -0.46 -5.96 -17.74
C PHE A 32 -1.76 -6.29 -18.46
N LEU A 33 -2.81 -5.48 -18.28
CA LEU A 33 -4.11 -5.73 -18.89
C LEU A 33 -4.12 -5.52 -20.41
N ALA A 34 -3.38 -4.53 -20.91
CA ALA A 34 -3.30 -4.24 -22.34
C ALA A 34 -2.57 -5.32 -23.12
N THR A 35 -1.65 -6.03 -22.47
CA THR A 35 -0.85 -7.10 -23.10
C THR A 35 -1.35 -8.49 -22.74
N LEU A 36 -2.43 -8.62 -21.96
CA LEU A 36 -2.96 -9.89 -21.49
C LEU A 36 -3.71 -10.64 -22.60
N THR A 37 -3.14 -11.77 -23.00
CA THR A 37 -3.64 -12.72 -23.99
C THR A 37 -3.36 -14.13 -23.49
N PRO A 38 -3.97 -15.19 -24.05
CA PRO A 38 -3.67 -16.57 -23.62
C PRO A 38 -2.16 -16.90 -23.69
N ALA A 39 -1.45 -16.39 -24.71
CA ALA A 39 -0.02 -16.61 -24.87
C ALA A 39 0.85 -15.88 -23.83
N THR A 40 0.36 -14.77 -23.26
CA THR A 40 1.13 -13.91 -22.35
C THR A 40 0.76 -14.07 -20.89
N VAL A 41 -0.29 -14.84 -20.55
CA VAL A 41 -0.68 -15.10 -19.15
C VAL A 41 0.51 -15.51 -18.27
N PRO A 42 1.34 -16.52 -18.63
CA PRO A 42 2.43 -16.94 -17.77
C PRO A 42 3.44 -15.81 -17.51
N SER A 43 3.88 -15.09 -18.55
CA SER A 43 4.85 -14.01 -18.41
C SER A 43 4.28 -12.79 -17.70
N THR A 44 2.98 -12.50 -17.83
CA THR A 44 2.29 -11.47 -17.04
C THR A 44 2.28 -11.84 -15.56
N LEU A 45 1.99 -13.09 -15.20
CA LEU A 45 2.00 -13.56 -13.82
C LEU A 45 3.42 -13.56 -13.22
N ASP A 46 4.44 -13.92 -13.99
CA ASP A 46 5.84 -13.83 -13.56
C ASP A 46 6.26 -12.38 -13.33
N SER A 47 5.87 -11.47 -14.23
CA SER A 47 6.12 -10.03 -14.07
C SER A 47 5.40 -9.46 -12.85
N PHE A 48 4.19 -9.93 -12.57
CA PHE A 48 3.44 -9.58 -11.37
C PHE A 48 4.15 -10.08 -10.10
N ALA A 49 4.59 -11.33 -10.07
CA ALA A 49 5.32 -11.90 -8.94
C ALA A 49 6.63 -11.14 -8.68
N LEU A 50 7.35 -10.75 -9.75
CA LEU A 50 8.54 -9.92 -9.64
C LEU A 50 8.21 -8.55 -9.03
N LEU A 51 7.13 -7.90 -9.48
CA LEU A 51 6.65 -6.63 -8.92
C LEU A 51 6.35 -6.76 -7.40
N GLN A 52 5.69 -7.86 -6.98
CA GLN A 52 5.43 -8.11 -5.55
C GLN A 52 6.74 -8.27 -4.77
N SER A 53 7.69 -9.06 -5.28
CA SER A 53 8.96 -9.34 -4.58
C SER A 53 9.79 -8.09 -4.27
N TYR A 54 9.71 -7.04 -5.12
CA TYR A 54 10.33 -5.75 -4.86
C TYR A 54 9.56 -4.90 -3.84
N ALA A 55 8.23 -4.99 -3.84
CA ALA A 55 7.36 -4.20 -2.99
C ALA A 55 7.27 -4.74 -1.54
N ASP A 56 7.18 -6.06 -1.39
CA ASP A 56 6.92 -6.76 -0.14
C ASP A 56 7.87 -6.41 1.02
N PRO A 57 9.20 -6.25 0.83
CA PRO A 57 10.07 -5.85 1.94
C PRO A 57 9.96 -4.36 2.28
N ILE A 58 9.65 -3.50 1.30
CA ILE A 58 9.71 -2.04 1.46
C ILE A 58 8.47 -1.50 2.18
N PHE A 59 7.27 -1.94 1.79
CA PHE A 59 6.02 -1.36 2.28
C PHE A 59 5.77 -1.59 3.80
N PRO A 60 5.97 -2.80 4.37
CA PRO A 60 5.79 -3.02 5.81
C PRO A 60 6.76 -2.21 6.65
N LEU A 61 8.04 -2.16 6.27
CA LEU A 61 9.07 -1.41 6.98
C LEU A 61 8.79 0.10 6.98
N THR A 62 8.46 0.65 5.81
CA THR A 62 8.14 2.09 5.69
C THR A 62 6.84 2.46 6.42
N THR A 63 5.84 1.57 6.42
CA THR A 63 4.59 1.74 7.18
C THR A 63 4.84 1.78 8.69
N LEU A 64 5.62 0.82 9.22
CA LEU A 64 5.96 0.76 10.63
C LEU A 64 6.81 1.97 11.04
N ALA A 65 7.82 2.34 10.24
CA ALA A 65 8.64 3.51 10.50
C ALA A 65 7.81 4.79 10.55
N THR A 66 6.92 5.01 9.57
CA THR A 66 6.03 6.19 9.52
C THR A 66 5.09 6.23 10.73
N THR A 67 4.52 5.08 11.10
CA THR A 67 3.66 4.96 12.29
C THR A 67 4.43 5.31 13.56
N LEU A 68 5.64 4.79 13.73
CA LEU A 68 6.48 5.05 14.89
C LEU A 68 6.88 6.53 14.96
N LEU A 69 7.14 7.20 13.84
CA LEU A 69 7.42 8.63 13.82
C LEU A 69 6.22 9.45 14.33
N HIS A 70 5.01 9.15 13.83
CA HIS A 70 3.78 9.77 14.32
C HIS A 70 3.57 9.56 15.82
N TRP A 71 3.68 8.32 16.30
CA TRP A 71 3.46 8.00 17.71
C TRP A 71 4.56 8.51 18.63
N THR A 72 5.81 8.53 18.19
CA THR A 72 6.91 9.13 18.94
C THR A 72 6.67 10.62 19.12
N HIS A 73 6.21 11.32 18.08
CA HIS A 73 5.88 12.74 18.18
C HIS A 73 4.64 12.96 19.04
N ALA A 74 3.58 12.16 18.88
CA ALA A 74 2.40 12.19 19.74
C ALA A 74 2.78 12.07 21.23
N TYR A 75 3.63 11.11 21.58
CA TYR A 75 4.12 10.94 22.95
C TYR A 75 4.88 12.17 23.47
N ARG A 76 5.71 12.79 22.62
CA ARG A 76 6.46 14.01 22.99
C ARG A 76 5.54 15.21 23.24
N VAL A 77 4.52 15.40 22.39
CA VAL A 77 3.52 16.46 22.55
C VAL A 77 2.71 16.22 23.83
N TYR A 78 2.23 14.99 24.04
CA TYR A 78 1.52 14.59 25.26
C TYR A 78 2.35 14.85 26.52
N SER A 79 3.62 14.41 26.53
CA SER A 79 4.53 14.58 27.67
C SER A 79 4.85 16.06 27.96
N ALA A 80 4.78 16.92 26.95
CA ALA A 80 4.96 18.36 27.07
C ALA A 80 3.64 19.10 27.41
N SER A 81 2.54 18.38 27.69
CA SER A 81 1.20 18.94 27.92
C SER A 81 0.66 19.75 26.75
N GLY A 82 1.00 19.36 25.51
CA GLY A 82 0.42 19.95 24.29
C GLY A 82 -0.88 19.26 23.88
N ASP A 83 -1.78 20.00 23.24
CA ASP A 83 -3.16 19.54 22.97
C ASP A 83 -3.30 18.66 21.72
N GLU A 84 -2.37 18.74 20.76
CA GLU A 84 -2.49 18.08 19.44
C GLU A 84 -1.97 16.63 19.40
N TRP A 85 -1.60 16.04 20.54
CA TRP A 85 -1.07 14.66 20.59
C TRP A 85 -2.04 13.62 20.01
N VAL A 86 -3.35 13.83 20.18
CA VAL A 86 -4.41 12.95 19.66
C VAL A 86 -4.37 12.91 18.13
N GLY A 87 -4.14 14.05 17.47
CA GLY A 87 -4.04 14.13 16.01
C GLY A 87 -2.92 13.24 15.48
N TYR A 88 -1.72 13.34 16.07
CA TYR A 88 -0.59 12.49 15.69
C TYR A 88 -0.80 11.01 16.02
N ALA A 89 -1.46 10.69 17.15
CA ALA A 89 -1.83 9.32 17.49
C ALA A 89 -2.78 8.70 16.45
N CYS A 90 -3.82 9.45 16.05
CA CYS A 90 -4.76 9.08 14.99
C CYS A 90 -4.07 8.95 13.62
N ALA A 91 -3.13 9.83 13.29
CA ALA A 91 -2.36 9.76 12.05
C ALA A 91 -1.53 8.46 11.95
N GLY A 92 -0.85 8.09 13.04
CA GLY A 92 -0.13 6.82 13.14
C GLY A 92 -1.08 5.62 13.06
N ALA A 93 -2.21 5.66 13.76
CA ALA A 93 -3.20 4.58 13.73
C ALA A 93 -3.79 4.36 12.32
N ALA A 94 -4.16 5.45 11.62
CA ALA A 94 -4.64 5.40 10.25
C ALA A 94 -3.59 4.77 9.31
N THR A 95 -2.31 5.13 9.47
CA THR A 95 -1.21 4.53 8.69
C THR A 95 -1.03 3.05 9.01
N LEU A 96 -1.11 2.65 10.29
CA LEU A 96 -0.95 1.27 10.72
C LEU A 96 -2.04 0.34 10.18
N CYS A 97 -3.25 0.85 9.91
CA CYS A 97 -4.37 0.08 9.33
C CYS A 97 -4.04 -0.56 7.97
N ILE A 98 -2.98 -0.13 7.28
CA ILE A 98 -2.45 -0.82 6.09
C ILE A 98 -2.20 -2.30 6.36
N ILE A 99 -1.65 -2.65 7.54
CA ILE A 99 -1.27 -4.02 7.88
C ILE A 99 -2.49 -4.95 7.96
N PRO A 100 -3.49 -4.71 8.84
CA PRO A 100 -4.66 -5.57 8.92
C PRO A 100 -5.46 -5.58 7.60
N PHE A 101 -5.53 -4.46 6.89
CA PHE A 101 -6.17 -4.41 5.57
C PHE A 101 -5.46 -5.33 4.56
N SER A 102 -4.12 -5.29 4.52
CA SER A 102 -3.35 -6.12 3.59
C SER A 102 -3.55 -7.61 3.86
N ILE A 103 -3.52 -8.00 5.13
CA ILE A 103 -3.74 -9.40 5.55
C ILE A 103 -5.16 -9.87 5.19
N ALA A 104 -6.17 -9.07 5.51
CA ALA A 104 -7.56 -9.48 5.35
C ALA A 104 -8.07 -9.42 3.90
N VAL A 105 -7.56 -8.48 3.10
CA VAL A 105 -8.14 -8.13 1.80
C VAL A 105 -7.21 -8.45 0.63
N ILE A 106 -5.92 -8.10 0.73
CA ILE A 106 -4.97 -8.23 -0.39
C ILE A 106 -4.39 -9.64 -0.46
N PHE A 107 -3.92 -10.19 0.66
CA PHE A 107 -3.25 -11.51 0.68
C PHE A 107 -4.12 -12.64 0.10
N PRO A 108 -5.45 -12.69 0.34
CA PRO A 108 -6.31 -13.68 -0.32
C PRO A 108 -6.33 -13.55 -1.85
N THR A 109 -6.30 -12.33 -2.40
CA THR A 109 -6.24 -12.10 -3.84
C THR A 109 -4.90 -12.53 -4.41
N VAL A 110 -3.80 -12.19 -3.74
CA VAL A 110 -2.45 -12.60 -4.14
C VAL A 110 -2.34 -14.12 -4.14
N GLY A 111 -2.82 -14.81 -3.10
CA GLY A 111 -2.83 -16.27 -3.05
C GLY A 111 -3.63 -16.93 -4.17
N LYS A 112 -4.71 -16.29 -4.64
CA LYS A 112 -5.44 -16.74 -5.84
C LYS A 112 -4.60 -16.56 -7.11
N ILE A 113 -3.93 -15.42 -7.27
CA ILE A 113 -3.05 -15.16 -8.43
C ILE A 113 -1.90 -16.19 -8.46
N GLU A 114 -1.26 -16.46 -7.33
CA GLU A 114 -0.22 -17.49 -7.19
C GLU A 114 -0.74 -18.89 -7.52
N ALA A 115 -1.98 -19.20 -7.11
CA ALA A 115 -2.61 -20.47 -7.47
C ALA A 115 -2.83 -20.59 -8.99
N VAL A 116 -3.23 -19.51 -9.68
CA VAL A 116 -3.31 -19.50 -11.15
C VAL A 116 -1.92 -19.68 -11.76
N GLN A 117 -0.91 -18.95 -11.28
CA GLN A 117 0.47 -19.03 -11.79
C GLN A 117 0.99 -20.46 -11.77
N LYS A 118 0.82 -21.19 -10.67
CA LYS A 118 1.22 -22.60 -10.55
C LYS A 118 0.48 -23.54 -11.51
N ARG A 119 -0.77 -23.22 -11.89
CA ARG A 119 -1.53 -24.05 -12.85
C ARG A 119 -1.05 -23.88 -14.28
N VAL A 120 -0.66 -22.67 -14.65
CA VAL A 120 -0.22 -22.31 -16.01
C VAL A 120 1.30 -22.43 -16.20
N GLU A 121 2.05 -22.66 -15.12
CA GLU A 121 3.50 -22.83 -15.15
C GLU A 121 3.92 -23.95 -16.14
N GLY A 122 4.81 -23.61 -17.07
CA GLY A 122 5.30 -24.54 -18.09
C GLY A 122 4.28 -24.93 -19.17
N LYS A 123 3.10 -24.28 -19.22
CA LYS A 123 2.05 -24.51 -20.22
C LYS A 123 1.61 -23.18 -20.82
N LYS A 124 1.13 -23.19 -22.07
CA LYS A 124 0.36 -22.04 -22.57
C LYS A 124 -1.00 -22.06 -21.88
N ALA A 125 -1.51 -20.89 -21.49
CA ALA A 125 -2.91 -20.79 -21.13
C ALA A 125 -3.71 -21.11 -22.40
N ASP A 126 -4.42 -22.23 -22.39
CA ASP A 126 -5.06 -22.78 -23.60
C ASP A 126 -6.53 -22.32 -23.69
N LYS A 127 -6.98 -21.52 -22.72
CA LYS A 127 -8.39 -21.16 -22.53
C LYS A 127 -8.56 -19.67 -22.30
N GLU A 128 -9.53 -19.08 -23.00
CA GLU A 128 -9.98 -17.69 -22.77
C GLU A 128 -10.46 -17.49 -21.32
N ASP A 129 -10.98 -18.53 -20.68
CA ASP A 129 -11.40 -18.50 -19.27
C ASP A 129 -10.26 -18.12 -18.30
N GLU A 130 -9.04 -18.60 -18.55
CA GLU A 130 -7.88 -18.30 -17.71
C GLU A 130 -7.45 -16.83 -17.85
N VAL A 131 -7.60 -16.26 -19.05
CA VAL A 131 -7.35 -14.83 -19.30
C VAL A 131 -8.35 -13.97 -18.53
N GLU A 132 -9.64 -14.32 -18.54
CA GLU A 132 -10.65 -13.57 -17.78
C GLU A 132 -10.47 -13.71 -16.28
N GLU A 133 -10.10 -14.90 -15.78
CA GLU A 133 -9.78 -15.10 -14.37
C GLU A 133 -8.62 -14.20 -13.93
N VAL A 134 -7.50 -14.22 -14.66
CA VAL A 134 -6.32 -13.38 -14.37
C VAL A 134 -6.69 -11.90 -14.44
N ARG A 135 -7.45 -11.48 -15.47
CA ARG A 135 -7.92 -10.11 -15.60
C ARG A 135 -8.77 -9.67 -14.41
N GLY A 136 -9.70 -10.51 -13.97
CA GLY A 136 -10.55 -10.25 -12.81
C GLY A 136 -9.74 -10.10 -11.53
N LEU A 137 -8.78 -11.00 -11.30
CA LEU A 137 -7.89 -10.97 -10.14
C LEU A 137 -7.00 -9.72 -10.13
N LEU A 138 -6.38 -9.38 -11.26
CA LEU A 138 -5.52 -8.18 -11.38
C LEU A 138 -6.32 -6.89 -11.17
N ARG A 139 -7.56 -6.81 -11.69
CA ARG A 139 -8.46 -5.67 -11.41
C ARG A 139 -8.86 -5.57 -9.95
N SER A 140 -9.14 -6.70 -9.30
CA SER A 140 -9.46 -6.74 -7.87
C SER A 140 -8.26 -6.28 -7.04
N TRP A 141 -7.09 -6.86 -7.29
CA TRP A 141 -5.82 -6.47 -6.66
C TRP A 141 -5.57 -4.97 -6.79
N ASN A 142 -5.77 -4.41 -7.99
CA ASN A 142 -5.63 -2.98 -8.22
C ASN A 142 -6.56 -2.13 -7.35
N SER A 143 -7.86 -2.44 -7.33
CA SER A 143 -8.82 -1.71 -6.50
C SER A 143 -8.45 -1.77 -5.02
N GLN A 144 -7.99 -2.93 -4.54
CA GLN A 144 -7.55 -3.11 -3.17
C GLN A 144 -6.32 -2.25 -2.84
N HIS A 145 -5.35 -2.15 -3.74
CA HIS A 145 -4.18 -1.29 -3.55
C HIS A 145 -4.49 0.20 -3.63
N MET A 146 -5.50 0.60 -4.41
CA MET A 146 -6.01 1.98 -4.37
C MET A 146 -6.58 2.32 -2.99
N VAL A 147 -7.40 1.43 -2.43
CA VAL A 147 -7.94 1.59 -1.06
C VAL A 147 -6.81 1.59 -0.03
N ARG A 148 -5.81 0.70 -0.19
CA ARG A 148 -4.61 0.66 0.67
C ARG A 148 -3.90 2.00 0.72
N GLY A 149 -3.78 2.69 -0.42
CA GLY A 149 -3.14 3.99 -0.53
C GLY A 149 -3.87 5.11 0.25
N LEU A 150 -5.18 4.96 0.51
CA LEU A 150 -5.95 5.97 1.25
C LEU A 150 -5.57 6.03 2.74
N PHE A 151 -5.19 4.91 3.35
CA PHE A 151 -4.80 4.86 4.77
C PHE A 151 -3.62 5.79 5.12
N PRO A 152 -2.45 5.69 4.46
CA PRO A 152 -1.34 6.59 4.73
C PRO A 152 -1.61 8.03 4.26
N LEU A 153 -2.48 8.24 3.26
CA LEU A 153 -2.91 9.57 2.87
C LEU A 153 -3.75 10.24 3.95
N ILE A 154 -4.73 9.53 4.51
CA ILE A 154 -5.54 10.00 5.65
C ILE A 154 -4.62 10.30 6.83
N GLY A 155 -3.67 9.41 7.14
CA GLY A 155 -2.65 9.65 8.17
C GLY A 155 -1.86 10.93 7.94
N ALA A 156 -1.35 11.14 6.73
CA ALA A 156 -0.60 12.34 6.37
C ALA A 156 -1.45 13.62 6.48
N VAL A 157 -2.71 13.60 6.04
CA VAL A 157 -3.64 14.75 6.16
C VAL A 157 -3.91 15.08 7.62
N ILE A 158 -4.23 14.08 8.44
CA ILE A 158 -4.47 14.28 9.89
C ILE A 158 -3.21 14.85 10.55
N GLY A 159 -2.03 14.27 10.26
CA GLY A 159 -0.76 14.75 10.79
C GLY A 159 -0.42 16.18 10.36
N ALA A 160 -0.71 16.55 9.10
CA ALA A 160 -0.50 17.89 8.60
C ALA A 160 -1.44 18.92 9.25
N LEU A 161 -2.71 18.55 9.48
CA LEU A 161 -3.67 19.40 10.19
C LEU A 161 -3.28 19.61 11.65
N ALA A 162 -2.81 18.55 12.33
CA ALA A 162 -2.30 18.66 13.70
C ALA A 162 -1.07 19.59 13.78
N LEU A 163 -0.12 19.41 12.85
CA LEU A 163 1.07 20.26 12.75
C LEU A 163 0.70 21.73 12.48
N ALA A 164 -0.28 21.98 11.62
CA ALA A 164 -0.73 23.34 11.32
C ALA A 164 -1.40 24.05 12.51
N ARG A 165 -1.97 23.30 13.46
CA ARG A 165 -2.56 23.86 14.70
C ARG A 165 -1.55 24.08 15.82
N GLU A 166 -0.42 23.37 15.77
CA GLU A 166 0.68 23.50 16.73
C GLU A 166 1.61 24.69 16.40
N LEU A 167 1.59 25.16 15.15
CA LEU A 167 2.33 26.35 14.65
C LEU A 167 1.57 27.65 14.91
#